data_AF-A0A9X4NTN5-F1
#
_entry.id   AF-A0A9X4NTN5-F1
#
_cell.length_a   1.000
_cell.length_b   1.000
_cell.length_c   1.000
_cell.angle_alpha   90.00
_cell.angle_beta   90.00
_cell.angle_gamma   90.00
#
_symmetry.space_group_name_H-M   'P 1'
#
loop_
_entity.id
_entity.type
_entity.pdbx_description
1 polymer ?
#
loop_
_entity_poly.entity_id
_entity_poly.type
_entity_poly.pdbx_seq_one_letter_code
_entity_poly.pdbx_strand_id
1 'polypeptide(L)'
;MASLFLRRCGPLPDLPTLATPGGRLALLDRHALLSRLCALALLSRPGVMRCCIERRTRQAIESALGPALGALRAVAHEGPVVPAPVAAWMPIQWACVGYADLWHAGVWSHRSLRRMVRLALPARWPVPLSAVPSPHVSTQDALRRLNELYEGEAPW
;
A
#
# COMPACT_ATOMS: atom_id res chain seq x y z
N MET A 1 -15.33 27.73 -1.55
CA MET A 1 -14.67 26.42 -1.27
C MET A 1 -14.30 25.66 -2.54
N ALA A 2 -15.17 25.52 -3.54
CA ALA A 2 -14.88 24.79 -4.78
C ALA A 2 -13.65 25.31 -5.57
N SER A 3 -13.41 26.62 -5.59
CA SER A 3 -12.26 27.22 -6.31
C SER A 3 -10.89 26.85 -5.73
N LEU A 4 -10.76 26.73 -4.41
CA LEU A 4 -9.52 26.32 -3.75
C LEU A 4 -9.23 24.83 -3.97
N PHE A 5 -10.28 24.00 -3.95
CA PHE A 5 -10.16 22.58 -4.28
C PHE A 5 -9.69 22.39 -5.72
N LEU A 6 -10.35 23.03 -6.70
CA LEU A 6 -9.96 22.94 -8.11
C LEU A 6 -8.51 23.37 -8.34
N ARG A 7 -8.07 24.47 -7.71
CA ARG A 7 -6.68 24.95 -7.81
C ARG A 7 -5.65 23.99 -7.22
N ARG A 8 -5.97 23.27 -6.14
CA ARG A 8 -5.02 22.43 -5.40
C ARG A 8 -5.10 20.94 -5.75
N CYS A 9 -6.26 20.47 -6.18
CA CYS A 9 -6.60 19.06 -6.37
C CYS A 9 -7.00 18.75 -7.83
N GLY A 10 -7.26 19.76 -8.66
CA GLY A 10 -7.76 19.58 -10.02
C GLY A 10 -9.27 19.28 -10.05
N PRO A 11 -9.81 18.91 -11.22
CA PRO A 11 -11.22 18.54 -11.35
C PRO A 11 -11.56 17.33 -10.50
N LEU A 12 -12.84 17.24 -10.10
CA LEU A 12 -13.35 16.04 -9.47
C LEU A 12 -13.21 14.85 -10.43
N PRO A 13 -12.79 13.67 -9.95
CA PRO A 13 -12.78 12.47 -10.76
C PRO A 13 -14.21 12.08 -11.15
N ASP A 14 -14.36 11.52 -12.34
CA ASP A 14 -15.62 10.95 -12.78
C ASP A 14 -15.89 9.59 -12.10
N LEU A 15 -17.13 9.11 -12.20
CA LEU A 15 -17.54 7.85 -11.56
C LEU A 15 -16.73 6.63 -12.06
N PRO A 16 -16.42 6.48 -13.36
CA PRO A 16 -15.57 5.39 -13.84
C PRO A 16 -14.17 5.39 -13.19
N THR A 17 -13.56 6.56 -13.00
CA THR A 17 -12.27 6.66 -12.30
C THR A 17 -12.39 6.17 -10.85
N LEU A 18 -13.49 6.48 -10.16
CA LEU A 18 -13.71 6.00 -8.79
C LEU A 18 -13.90 4.48 -8.71
N ALA A 19 -14.43 3.85 -9.76
CA ALA A 19 -14.59 2.41 -9.84
C ALA A 19 -13.27 1.65 -10.11
N THR A 20 -12.22 2.33 -10.60
CA THR A 20 -10.89 1.71 -10.76
C THR A 20 -10.32 1.25 -9.41
N PRO A 21 -9.39 0.27 -9.39
CA PRO A 21 -8.68 -0.12 -8.17
C PRO A 21 -8.07 1.05 -7.39
N GLY A 22 -7.43 1.99 -8.09
CA GLY A 22 -6.85 3.18 -7.47
C GLY A 22 -7.90 4.11 -6.86
N GLY A 23 -9.02 4.28 -7.56
CA GLY A 23 -10.18 5.04 -7.09
C GLY A 23 -10.78 4.43 -5.82
N ARG A 24 -11.12 3.13 -5.86
CA ARG A 24 -11.67 2.38 -4.73
C ARG A 24 -10.74 2.44 -3.52
N LEU A 25 -9.43 2.26 -3.72
CA LEU A 25 -8.45 2.35 -2.64
C LEU A 25 -8.43 3.75 -1.99
N ALA A 26 -8.55 4.82 -2.77
CA ALA A 26 -8.56 6.18 -2.26
C ALA A 26 -9.81 6.54 -1.44
N LEU A 27 -10.91 5.80 -1.61
CA LEU A 27 -12.18 6.01 -0.92
C LEU A 27 -12.30 5.23 0.40
N LEU A 28 -11.34 4.37 0.71
CA LEU A 28 -11.33 3.61 1.95
C LEU A 28 -11.17 4.51 3.18
N ASP A 29 -11.66 4.03 4.32
CA ASP A 29 -11.28 4.62 5.59
C ASP A 29 -9.76 4.52 5.81
N ARG A 30 -9.25 5.36 6.72
CA ARG A 30 -7.82 5.48 6.95
C ARG A 30 -7.17 4.16 7.37
N HIS A 31 -7.80 3.36 8.21
CA HIS A 31 -7.21 2.13 8.71
C HIS A 31 -7.11 1.09 7.58
N ALA A 32 -8.21 0.89 6.85
CA ALA A 32 -8.27 -0.05 5.74
C ALA A 32 -7.34 0.35 4.58
N LEU A 33 -7.18 1.66 4.33
CA LEU A 33 -6.22 2.19 3.37
C LEU A 33 -4.78 1.86 3.76
N LEU A 34 -4.39 2.14 5.01
CA LEU A 34 -3.01 1.87 5.48
C LEU A 34 -2.69 0.38 5.47
N SER A 35 -3.64 -0.46 5.85
CA SER A 35 -3.55 -1.92 5.76
C SER A 35 -3.27 -2.37 4.32
N ARG A 36 -4.07 -1.92 3.36
CA ARG A 36 -3.92 -2.28 1.94
C ARG A 36 -2.63 -1.76 1.31
N LEU A 37 -2.19 -0.54 1.66
CA LEU A 37 -0.90 -0.02 1.21
C LEU A 37 0.28 -0.82 1.78
N CYS A 38 0.20 -1.23 3.05
CA CYS A 38 1.19 -2.10 3.67
C CYS A 38 1.23 -3.47 2.97
N ALA A 39 0.07 -4.08 2.77
CA ALA A 39 -0.06 -5.35 2.07
C ALA A 39 0.51 -5.31 0.66
N LEU A 40 0.19 -4.26 -0.10
CA LEU A 40 0.74 -4.04 -1.44
C LEU A 40 2.28 -4.02 -1.42
N ALA A 41 2.87 -3.21 -0.53
CA ALA A 41 4.32 -3.05 -0.46
C ALA A 41 5.03 -4.38 -0.19
N LEU A 42 4.45 -5.19 0.69
CA LEU A 42 4.94 -6.52 1.06
C LEU A 42 4.68 -7.57 -0.02
N LEU A 43 3.56 -7.50 -0.74
CA LEU A 43 3.27 -8.40 -1.88
C LEU A 43 4.24 -8.14 -3.04
N SER A 44 4.64 -6.89 -3.24
CA SER A 44 5.70 -6.55 -4.17
C SER A 44 7.09 -7.02 -3.71
N ARG A 45 7.28 -7.31 -2.41
CA ARG A 45 8.58 -7.64 -1.79
C ARG A 45 8.45 -8.81 -0.80
N PRO A 46 8.03 -9.99 -1.26
CA PRO A 46 7.71 -11.12 -0.38
C PRO A 46 8.87 -11.54 0.53
N GLY A 47 10.11 -11.40 0.08
CA GLY A 47 11.33 -11.73 0.83
C GLY A 47 11.50 -10.95 2.14
N VAL A 48 10.76 -9.87 2.36
CA VAL A 48 10.69 -9.17 3.66
C VAL A 48 10.12 -10.08 4.73
N MET A 49 9.03 -10.81 4.43
CA MET A 49 8.28 -11.59 5.41
C MET A 49 9.11 -12.72 6.03
N ARG A 50 9.99 -13.36 5.24
CA ARG A 50 10.92 -14.37 5.76
C ARG A 50 12.07 -13.78 6.59
N CYS A 51 12.44 -12.53 6.35
CA CYS A 51 13.51 -11.84 7.07
C CYS A 51 13.01 -11.13 8.34
N CYS A 52 11.70 -11.03 8.54
CA CYS A 52 11.07 -10.48 9.74
C CYS A 52 11.35 -11.38 10.96
N ILE A 53 12.49 -11.17 11.60
CA ILE A 53 12.91 -11.91 12.80
C ILE A 53 12.35 -11.31 14.10
N GLU A 54 12.04 -10.02 14.11
CA GLU A 54 11.53 -9.35 15.31
C GLU A 54 10.06 -9.68 15.57
N ARG A 55 9.80 -10.33 16.71
CA ARG A 55 8.45 -10.76 17.11
C ARG A 55 7.45 -9.60 17.12
N ARG A 56 7.85 -8.43 17.64
CA ARG A 56 6.98 -7.25 17.74
C ARG A 56 6.54 -6.75 16.36
N THR A 57 7.49 -6.61 15.44
CA THR A 57 7.20 -6.15 14.07
C THR A 57 6.35 -7.15 13.32
N ARG A 58 6.67 -8.44 13.44
CA ARG A 58 5.87 -9.51 12.85
C ARG A 58 4.43 -9.48 13.33
N GLN A 59 4.20 -9.39 14.64
CA GLN A 59 2.85 -9.30 15.21
C GLN A 59 2.10 -8.05 14.73
N ALA A 60 2.78 -6.91 14.65
CA ALA A 60 2.19 -5.67 14.14
C ALA A 60 1.77 -5.79 12.67
N ILE A 61 2.60 -6.43 11.84
CA ILE A 61 2.31 -6.71 10.42
C ILE A 61 1.14 -7.68 10.32
N GLU A 62 1.17 -8.80 11.05
CA GLU A 62 0.09 -9.79 11.05
C GLU A 62 -1.25 -9.16 11.45
N SER A 63 -1.26 -8.33 12.49
CA SER A 63 -2.46 -7.60 12.92
C SER A 63 -2.95 -6.57 11.90
N ALA A 64 -2.04 -5.89 11.19
CA ALA A 64 -2.41 -4.85 10.24
C ALA A 64 -2.92 -5.42 8.90
N LEU A 65 -2.44 -6.59 8.48
CA LEU A 65 -2.75 -7.15 7.17
C LEU A 65 -4.11 -7.84 7.08
N GLY A 66 -4.66 -8.32 8.20
CA GLY A 66 -5.92 -9.06 8.23
C GLY A 66 -5.95 -10.19 7.18
N PRO A 67 -6.90 -10.19 6.23
CA PRO A 67 -7.07 -11.27 5.25
C PRO A 67 -5.89 -11.43 4.29
N ALA A 68 -5.13 -10.36 4.02
CA ALA A 68 -3.96 -10.43 3.11
C ALA A 68 -2.81 -11.26 3.67
N LEU A 69 -2.79 -11.57 4.98
CA LEU A 69 -1.72 -12.31 5.61
C LEU A 69 -1.54 -13.72 5.01
N GLY A 70 -2.63 -14.41 4.70
CA GLY A 70 -2.59 -15.76 4.13
C GLY A 70 -1.87 -15.78 2.78
N ALA A 71 -2.24 -14.86 1.89
CA ALA A 71 -1.62 -14.70 0.58
C ALA A 71 -0.14 -14.32 0.69
N LEU A 72 0.21 -13.41 1.61
CA LEU A 72 1.59 -13.02 1.85
C LEU A 72 2.46 -14.16 2.38
N ARG A 73 1.91 -15.03 3.24
CA ARG A 73 2.62 -16.21 3.73
C ARG A 73 2.89 -17.22 2.63
N ALA A 74 1.96 -17.42 1.70
CA ALA A 74 2.12 -18.35 0.59
C ALA A 74 3.30 -17.98 -0.32
N VAL A 75 3.58 -16.68 -0.47
CA VAL A 75 4.68 -16.18 -1.30
C VAL A 75 5.93 -15.79 -0.51
N ALA A 76 5.95 -15.90 0.82
CA ALA A 76 7.02 -15.33 1.68
C ALA A 76 8.44 -15.85 1.38
N HIS A 77 8.57 -17.00 0.71
CA HIS A 77 9.86 -17.58 0.30
C HIS A 77 10.40 -16.99 -1.00
N GLU A 78 9.59 -16.24 -1.76
CA GLU A 78 9.97 -15.57 -3.00
C GLU A 78 10.80 -14.29 -2.76
N GLY A 79 11.45 -13.79 -3.81
CA GLY A 79 12.21 -12.55 -3.79
C GLY A 79 13.57 -12.61 -3.09
N PRO A 80 14.32 -11.49 -3.08
CA PRO A 80 15.66 -11.40 -2.49
C PRO A 80 15.63 -11.26 -0.97
N VAL A 81 16.74 -11.60 -0.30
CA VAL A 81 16.91 -11.40 1.14
C VAL A 81 17.07 -9.91 1.39
N VAL A 82 16.43 -9.40 2.44
CA VAL A 82 16.53 -7.99 2.83
C VAL A 82 17.33 -7.84 4.12
N PRO A 83 18.02 -6.70 4.33
CA PRO A 83 18.70 -6.42 5.59
C PRO A 83 17.73 -6.42 6.78
N ALA A 84 18.20 -6.89 7.95
CA ALA A 84 17.39 -6.95 9.17
C ALA A 84 16.74 -5.61 9.56
N PRO A 85 17.41 -4.43 9.45
CA PRO A 85 16.77 -3.15 9.76
C PRO A 85 15.57 -2.81 8.87
N VAL A 86 15.56 -3.29 7.62
CA VAL A 86 14.44 -3.10 6.69
C VAL A 86 13.31 -4.08 7.02
N ALA A 87 13.64 -5.33 7.33
CA ALA A 87 12.66 -6.31 7.78
C ALA A 87 11.99 -5.93 9.12
N ALA A 88 12.65 -5.13 9.96
CA ALA A 88 12.13 -4.63 11.21
C ALA A 88 11.14 -3.44 11.07
N TRP A 89 10.88 -2.95 9.85
CA TRP A 89 9.98 -1.81 9.63
C TRP A 89 8.53 -2.10 10.03
N MET A 90 7.91 -1.12 10.68
CA MET A 90 6.53 -1.14 11.14
C MET A 90 5.52 -1.04 9.98
N PRO A 91 4.26 -1.45 10.16
CA PRO A 91 3.24 -1.39 9.09
C PRO A 91 3.09 0.00 8.45
N ILE A 92 3.19 1.07 9.22
CA ILE A 92 3.09 2.45 8.69
C ILE A 92 4.24 2.80 7.73
N GLN A 93 5.43 2.24 7.94
CA GLN A 93 6.59 2.43 7.08
C GLN A 93 6.38 1.70 5.75
N TRP A 94 5.89 0.46 5.79
CA TRP A 94 5.50 -0.29 4.60
C TRP A 94 4.32 0.34 3.85
N ALA A 95 3.34 0.92 4.55
CA ALA A 95 2.25 1.67 3.92
C ALA A 95 2.77 2.91 3.14
N CYS A 96 3.77 3.62 3.67
CA CYS A 96 4.44 4.69 2.94
C CYS A 96 5.12 4.15 1.67
N VAL A 97 5.85 3.03 1.76
CA VAL A 97 6.46 2.38 0.58
C VAL A 97 5.39 2.02 -0.47
N GLY A 98 4.29 1.39 -0.05
CA GLY A 98 3.21 1.02 -0.97
C GLY A 98 2.56 2.22 -1.66
N TYR A 99 2.40 3.35 -0.95
CA TYR A 99 1.98 4.59 -1.59
C TYR A 99 2.97 5.08 -2.65
N ALA A 100 4.27 5.07 -2.33
CA ALA A 100 5.29 5.48 -3.28
C ALA A 100 5.27 4.56 -4.51
N ASP A 101 5.14 3.26 -4.34
CA ASP A 101 5.04 2.30 -5.45
C ASP A 101 3.84 2.63 -6.36
N LEU A 102 2.64 2.82 -5.80
CA LEU A 102 1.44 3.17 -6.57
C LEU A 102 1.57 4.53 -7.28
N TRP A 103 2.23 5.49 -6.63
CA TRP A 103 2.50 6.80 -7.23
C TRP A 103 3.41 6.65 -8.46
N HIS A 104 4.51 5.91 -8.35
CA HIS A 104 5.44 5.71 -9.46
C HIS A 104 4.84 4.85 -10.57
N ALA A 105 3.97 3.89 -10.22
CA ALA A 105 3.23 3.08 -11.18
C ALA A 105 2.06 3.84 -11.86
N GLY A 106 1.81 5.11 -11.49
CA GLY A 106 0.80 5.94 -12.12
C GLY A 106 -0.64 5.53 -11.81
N VAL A 107 -0.88 4.79 -10.73
CA VAL A 107 -2.20 4.20 -10.41
C VAL A 107 -3.29 5.26 -10.21
N TRP A 108 -2.92 6.46 -9.77
CA TRP A 108 -3.85 7.57 -9.61
C TRP A 108 -3.55 8.67 -10.63
N SER A 109 -4.33 8.71 -11.71
CA SER A 109 -4.29 9.80 -12.69
C SER A 109 -4.67 11.14 -12.06
N HIS A 110 -5.73 11.17 -11.25
CA HIS A 110 -6.24 12.40 -10.61
C HIS A 110 -5.40 12.83 -9.40
N ARG A 111 -5.08 14.14 -9.33
CA ARG A 111 -4.33 14.74 -8.21
C ARG A 111 -5.14 14.72 -6.91
N SER A 112 -6.46 14.85 -6.99
CA SER A 112 -7.38 14.77 -5.85
C SER A 112 -7.29 13.42 -5.13
N LEU A 113 -7.39 12.31 -5.86
CA LEU A 113 -7.27 10.96 -5.32
C LEU A 113 -5.91 10.72 -4.65
N ARG A 114 -4.82 11.10 -5.33
CA ARG A 114 -3.47 11.04 -4.77
C ARG A 114 -3.34 11.81 -3.47
N ARG A 115 -3.99 12.96 -3.37
CA ARG A 115 -3.95 13.82 -2.20
C ARG A 115 -4.78 13.25 -1.05
N MET A 116 -5.95 12.68 -1.31
CA MET A 116 -6.74 12.00 -0.27
C MET A 116 -5.94 10.88 0.38
N VAL A 117 -5.31 10.03 -0.43
CA VAL A 117 -4.45 8.95 0.09
C VAL A 117 -3.26 9.53 0.85
N ARG A 118 -2.62 10.59 0.32
CA ARG A 118 -1.47 11.23 0.98
C ARG A 118 -1.80 11.79 2.35
N LEU A 119 -3.03 12.28 2.55
CA LEU A 119 -3.50 12.84 3.82
C LEU A 119 -3.70 11.76 4.91
N ALA A 120 -3.91 10.50 4.54
CA ALA A 120 -3.94 9.40 5.49
C ALA A 120 -2.56 9.04 6.06
N LEU A 121 -1.49 9.38 5.32
CA LEU A 121 -0.10 9.06 5.65
C LEU A 121 0.55 10.14 6.54
N PRO A 122 1.61 9.80 7.29
CA PRO A 122 2.35 10.76 8.10
C PRO A 122 2.87 11.96 7.29
N ALA A 123 2.87 13.14 7.90
CA ALA A 123 3.39 14.35 7.25
C ALA A 123 4.88 14.19 6.90
N ARG A 124 5.67 13.66 7.85
CA ARG A 124 7.09 13.33 7.65
C ARG A 124 7.25 11.88 7.22
N TRP A 125 8.05 11.65 6.18
CA TRP A 125 8.27 10.30 5.65
C TRP A 125 9.10 9.47 6.65
N PRO A 126 8.60 8.31 7.12
CA PRO A 126 9.23 7.56 8.21
C PRO A 126 10.28 6.53 7.74
N VAL A 127 10.69 6.58 6.46
CA VAL A 127 11.67 5.68 5.87
C VAL A 127 12.64 6.43 4.96
N PRO A 128 13.93 6.05 4.92
CA PRO A 128 14.83 6.55 3.89
C PRO A 128 14.55 5.83 2.56
N LEU A 129 14.27 6.59 1.50
CA LEU A 129 13.94 6.02 0.18
C LEU A 129 15.06 5.14 -0.39
N SER A 130 16.32 5.44 -0.07
CA SER A 130 17.49 4.67 -0.49
C SER A 130 17.58 3.27 0.15
N ALA A 131 16.89 3.04 1.27
CA ALA A 131 16.88 1.74 1.95
C ALA A 131 15.71 0.85 1.50
N VAL A 132 14.80 1.36 0.65
CA VAL A 132 13.66 0.60 0.16
C VAL A 132 14.17 -0.42 -0.87
N PRO A 133 13.97 -1.74 -0.64
CA PRO A 133 14.35 -2.74 -1.62
C PRO A 133 13.58 -2.56 -2.92
N SER A 134 14.19 -2.91 -4.04
CA SER A 134 13.46 -2.96 -5.32
C SER A 134 12.31 -3.96 -5.24
N PRO A 135 11.15 -3.67 -5.84
CA PRO A 135 10.06 -4.62 -5.91
C PRO A 135 10.49 -5.86 -6.73
N HIS A 136 10.19 -7.05 -6.21
CA HIS A 136 10.37 -8.31 -6.91
C HIS A 136 9.19 -8.60 -7.86
N VAL A 137 7.98 -8.24 -7.45
CA VAL A 137 6.75 -8.33 -8.24
C VAL A 137 6.31 -6.92 -8.63
N SER A 138 5.88 -6.75 -9.87
CA SER A 138 5.41 -5.45 -10.37
C SER A 138 4.30 -4.89 -9.48
N THR A 139 4.26 -3.57 -9.27
CA THR A 139 3.23 -2.93 -8.45
C THR A 139 1.82 -3.16 -9.00
N GLN A 140 1.69 -3.25 -10.33
CA GLN A 140 0.41 -3.52 -10.98
C GLN A 140 -0.09 -4.94 -10.69
N ASP A 141 0.81 -5.94 -10.75
CA ASP A 141 0.46 -7.32 -10.39
C ASP A 141 0.13 -7.46 -8.90
N ALA A 142 0.90 -6.81 -8.03
CA ALA A 142 0.62 -6.79 -6.61
C ALA A 142 -0.74 -6.14 -6.32
N LEU A 143 -1.08 -5.05 -7.01
CA LEU A 143 -2.39 -4.39 -6.88
C LEU A 143 -3.53 -5.29 -7.37
N ARG A 144 -3.35 -6.00 -8.49
CA ARG A 144 -4.33 -6.96 -8.99
C ARG A 144 -4.60 -8.06 -7.96
N ARG A 145 -3.54 -8.71 -7.47
CA ARG A 145 -3.63 -9.74 -6.40
C ARG A 145 -4.31 -9.19 -5.16
N LEU A 146 -3.98 -7.95 -4.76
CA LEU A 146 -4.61 -7.31 -3.62
C LEU A 146 -6.12 -7.15 -3.83
N ASN A 147 -6.57 -6.69 -4.99
CA ASN A 147 -8.01 -6.57 -5.26
C ASN A 147 -8.70 -7.94 -5.22
N GLU A 148 -8.11 -8.97 -5.84
CA GLU A 148 -8.64 -10.34 -5.80
C GLU A 148 -8.85 -10.84 -4.36
N LEU A 149 -7.94 -10.48 -3.43
CA LEU A 149 -8.05 -10.86 -2.01
C LEU A 149 -9.16 -10.14 -1.24
N TYR A 150 -9.47 -8.90 -1.61
CA TYR A 150 -10.44 -8.06 -0.88
C TYR A 150 -11.79 -7.90 -1.60
N GLU A 151 -11.90 -8.27 -2.87
CA GLU A 151 -13.18 -8.28 -3.61
C GLU A 151 -14.12 -9.40 -3.13
N GLY A 152 -13.60 -10.42 -2.43
CA GLY A 152 -14.40 -11.44 -1.74
C GLY A 152 -15.04 -10.99 -0.41
N GLU A 153 -14.71 -9.78 0.08
CA GLU A 153 -15.16 -9.25 1.38
C GLU A 153 -16.23 -8.15 1.26
N ALA A 154 -16.89 -7.98 0.11
CA ALA A 154 -18.03 -7.07 0.00
C ALA A 154 -19.35 -7.78 0.36
N PRO A 155 -19.89 -7.65 1.59
CA PRO A 155 -21.32 -7.75 1.78
C PRO A 155 -21.92 -6.51 1.12
N TRP A 156 -22.67 -6.70 0.03
CA TRP A 156 -23.76 -5.77 -0.25
C TRP A 156 -24.91 -6.10 0.71
#